data_AF-A0AAU7EWF6-F1
#
_entry.id   AF-A0AAU7EWF6-F1
#
_cell.length_a   1.000
_cell.length_b   1.000
_cell.length_c   1.000
_cell.angle_alpha   90.00
_cell.angle_beta   90.00
_cell.angle_gamma   90.00
#
_symmetry.space_group_name_H-M   'P 1'
#
loop_
_entity.id
_entity.type
_entity.pdbx_description
1 polymer ?
#
loop_
_entity_poly.entity_id
_entity_poly.type
_entity_poly.pdbx_seq_one_letter_code
_entity_poly.pdbx_strand_id
1 'polypeptide(L)'
;MKGKRQDHRESFPGKLSYKTFRLCFSAALCNLRPEFTARMQAHVMSHRRLALTDKKVRNIPRRLRALAAWAADFEGYFPADLTLEDKYWNWKIPIHMAMVEGKQATTDLKRQCAQHLIDAAQHLRLARPEHALDCRVVAAICVPGMFSSEICIYTDLEYHRGHIPASDSEYVETGKSLAQEWGLVLPKGMGERGLRYEVEGWDGQTYEEERWYFGEVD
;
A
#
# COMPACT_ATOMS: atom_id res chain seq x y z
N MET A 1 13.16 -11.74 55.56
CA MET A 1 12.75 -10.54 54.81
C MET A 1 12.64 -10.91 53.34
N LYS A 2 11.44 -10.83 52.76
CA LYS A 2 11.11 -11.20 51.37
C LYS A 2 10.95 -9.92 50.54
N GLY A 3 11.48 -9.88 49.32
CA GLY A 3 11.12 -8.94 48.25
C GLY A 3 11.60 -9.53 46.92
N LYS A 4 10.82 -10.38 46.25
CA LYS A 4 9.81 -10.10 45.20
C LYS A 4 10.36 -9.28 44.01
N ARG A 5 10.58 -10.00 42.90
CA ARG A 5 10.64 -9.51 41.53
C ARG A 5 9.32 -8.82 41.18
N GLN A 6 9.38 -7.71 40.45
CA GLN A 6 8.23 -7.11 39.79
C GLN A 6 8.55 -6.99 38.30
N ASP A 7 7.86 -7.82 37.54
CA ASP A 7 7.68 -7.79 36.08
C ASP A 7 6.77 -6.59 35.76
N HIS A 8 7.19 -5.70 34.87
CA HIS A 8 6.35 -4.66 34.30
C HIS A 8 6.24 -4.88 32.80
N ARG A 9 5.32 -5.77 32.44
CA ARG A 9 4.62 -5.78 31.16
C ARG A 9 3.70 -4.56 31.15
N GLU A 10 4.04 -3.55 30.36
CA GLU A 10 3.04 -2.54 29.98
C GLU A 10 2.44 -2.94 28.64
N SER A 11 1.12 -3.12 28.69
CA SER A 11 0.30 -3.59 27.58
C SER A 11 0.05 -2.46 26.60
N PHE A 12 0.29 -2.68 25.32
CA PHE A 12 -0.16 -1.76 24.27
C PHE A 12 -1.68 -1.87 24.09
N PRO A 13 -2.46 -0.79 24.28
CA PRO A 13 -3.87 -0.83 23.98
C PRO A 13 -4.11 -0.44 22.51
N GLY A 14 -4.58 -1.40 21.73
CA GLY A 14 -5.89 -1.36 21.09
C GLY A 14 -6.22 -0.23 20.09
N LYS A 15 -6.50 -0.70 18.86
CA LYS A 15 -7.59 -0.27 17.96
C LYS A 15 -7.51 1.18 17.42
N LEU A 16 -6.84 1.35 16.27
CA LEU A 16 -6.97 2.56 15.46
C LEU A 16 -8.31 2.54 14.69
N SER A 17 -9.28 3.30 15.21
CA SER A 17 -10.54 3.63 14.55
C SER A 17 -10.32 4.83 13.61
N TYR A 18 -10.49 4.62 12.30
CA TYR A 18 -10.33 5.65 11.28
C TYR A 18 -11.56 6.57 11.22
N LYS A 19 -11.47 7.75 11.83
CA LYS A 19 -12.40 8.87 11.55
C LYS A 19 -11.72 10.24 11.68
N THR A 20 -11.74 10.97 10.55
CA THR A 20 -11.82 12.45 10.41
C THR A 20 -10.55 13.26 10.70
N PHE A 21 -10.02 14.00 9.73
CA PHE A 21 -10.30 15.43 9.52
C PHE A 21 -9.65 15.98 8.24
N ARG A 22 -10.21 17.09 7.76
CA ARG A 22 -10.01 17.71 6.46
C ARG A 22 -9.35 19.09 6.67
N LEU A 23 -8.59 19.54 5.66
CA LEU A 23 -8.19 20.92 5.31
C LEU A 23 -7.21 21.66 6.23
N CYS A 24 -6.02 21.93 5.69
CA CYS A 24 -5.43 23.27 5.67
C CYS A 24 -4.61 23.47 4.39
N PHE A 25 -5.09 24.38 3.53
CA PHE A 25 -4.34 24.95 2.42
C PHE A 25 -3.34 25.97 2.99
N SER A 26 -2.06 25.91 2.64
CA SER A 26 -1.21 27.10 2.65
C SER A 26 -0.16 27.01 1.55
N ALA A 27 -0.11 28.09 0.78
CA ALA A 27 0.67 28.25 -0.42
C ALA A 27 2.09 28.74 -0.11
N ALA A 28 3.10 28.06 -0.67
CA ALA A 28 4.40 28.64 -0.98
C ALA A 28 5.00 27.89 -2.18
N LEU A 29 4.98 28.55 -3.34
CA LEU A 29 5.47 28.03 -4.63
C LEU A 29 6.93 28.42 -4.87
N CYS A 30 7.60 27.55 -5.65
CA CYS A 30 8.71 27.77 -6.62
C CYS A 30 9.87 26.81 -6.32
N ASN A 31 9.98 25.63 -6.95
CA ASN A 31 10.14 25.42 -8.40
C ASN A 31 9.81 23.99 -8.83
N LEU A 32 8.52 23.62 -8.86
CA LEU A 32 8.04 22.47 -9.62
C LEU A 32 6.89 22.94 -10.50
N ARG A 33 6.82 22.49 -11.75
CA ARG A 33 5.79 22.92 -12.72
C ARG A 33 4.40 22.71 -12.08
N PRO A 34 3.60 23.77 -11.84
CA PRO A 34 2.29 23.67 -11.18
C PRO A 34 1.34 22.69 -11.86
N GLU A 35 1.53 22.47 -13.17
CA GLU A 35 0.77 21.54 -13.98
C GLU A 35 0.99 20.06 -13.60
N PHE A 36 2.17 19.69 -13.07
CA PHE A 36 2.48 18.29 -12.75
C PHE A 36 1.81 17.84 -11.44
N THR A 37 1.89 18.67 -10.39
CA THR A 37 1.25 18.42 -9.09
C THR A 37 -0.28 18.39 -9.20
N ALA A 38 -0.87 19.33 -9.95
CA ALA A 38 -2.31 19.35 -10.20
C ALA A 38 -2.78 18.17 -11.07
N ARG A 39 -1.97 17.75 -12.05
CA ARG A 39 -2.29 16.62 -12.93
C ARG A 39 -2.25 15.29 -12.19
N MET A 40 -1.32 15.07 -11.28
CA MET A 40 -1.28 13.83 -10.49
C MET A 40 -2.44 13.75 -9.49
N GLN A 41 -2.73 14.83 -8.74
CA GLN A 41 -3.89 14.86 -7.84
C GLN A 41 -5.22 14.68 -8.58
N ALA A 42 -5.35 15.19 -9.81
CA ALA A 42 -6.53 15.01 -10.65
C ALA A 42 -6.62 13.61 -11.33
N HIS A 43 -5.50 12.99 -11.70
CA HIS A 43 -5.48 11.63 -12.29
C HIS A 43 -5.76 10.53 -11.26
N VAL A 44 -5.29 10.72 -10.02
CA VAL A 44 -5.47 9.78 -8.89
C VAL A 44 -6.95 9.51 -8.55
N MET A 45 -7.86 10.42 -8.89
CA MET A 45 -9.28 10.34 -8.46
C MET A 45 -10.24 9.71 -9.49
N SER A 46 -9.84 9.40 -10.72
CA SER A 46 -10.79 9.08 -11.82
C SER A 46 -11.19 7.59 -11.93
N HIS A 47 -10.40 6.66 -11.39
CA HIS A 47 -10.52 5.23 -11.74
C HIS A 47 -10.86 4.27 -10.60
N ARG A 48 -10.68 4.66 -9.33
CA ARG A 48 -11.07 3.84 -8.18
C ARG A 48 -12.58 3.81 -8.02
N ARG A 49 -13.21 2.64 -8.10
CA ARG A 49 -14.68 2.50 -8.02
C ARG A 49 -15.11 1.27 -7.24
N LEU A 50 -16.05 1.45 -6.31
CA LEU A 50 -16.73 0.35 -5.63
C LEU A 50 -17.65 -0.41 -6.59
N ALA A 51 -17.78 -1.71 -6.37
CA ALA A 51 -18.69 -2.56 -7.12
C ALA A 51 -20.07 -2.55 -6.43
N LEU A 52 -20.92 -1.60 -6.78
CA LEU A 52 -22.27 -1.48 -6.20
C LEU A 52 -23.28 -2.48 -6.79
N THR A 53 -22.88 -3.25 -7.80
CA THR A 53 -23.72 -4.25 -8.47
C THR A 53 -22.86 -5.43 -8.93
N ASP A 54 -23.46 -6.62 -9.03
CA ASP A 54 -22.80 -7.82 -9.56
C ASP A 54 -22.70 -7.88 -11.10
N LYS A 55 -23.01 -6.78 -11.79
CA LYS A 55 -22.94 -6.73 -13.25
C LYS A 55 -21.51 -6.97 -13.73
N LYS A 56 -21.37 -7.67 -14.86
CA LYS A 56 -20.08 -7.93 -15.49
C LYS A 56 -19.34 -6.63 -15.79
N VAL A 57 -18.09 -6.52 -15.34
CA VAL A 57 -17.19 -5.41 -15.62
C VAL A 57 -16.87 -5.42 -17.12
N ARG A 58 -17.20 -4.32 -17.79
CA ARG A 58 -16.88 -4.13 -19.21
C ARG A 58 -15.54 -3.42 -19.37
N ASN A 59 -14.95 -3.60 -20.56
CA ASN A 59 -13.74 -2.92 -21.01
C ASN A 59 -12.52 -3.14 -20.09
N ILE A 60 -12.36 -4.36 -19.59
CA ILE A 60 -11.24 -4.78 -18.73
C ILE A 60 -9.88 -4.38 -19.34
N PRO A 61 -9.56 -4.63 -20.63
CA PRO A 61 -8.27 -4.25 -21.19
C PRO A 61 -7.99 -2.75 -21.13
N ARG A 62 -9.02 -1.90 -21.30
CA ARG A 62 -8.88 -0.45 -21.20
C ARG A 62 -8.57 -0.02 -19.76
N ARG A 63 -9.18 -0.69 -18.77
CA ARG A 63 -8.98 -0.40 -17.35
C ARG A 63 -7.57 -0.80 -16.89
N LEU A 64 -7.07 -1.94 -17.36
CA LEU A 64 -5.69 -2.36 -17.12
C LEU A 64 -4.70 -1.37 -17.74
N ARG A 65 -4.93 -0.92 -18.99
CA ARG A 65 -4.10 0.14 -19.59
C ARG A 65 -4.13 1.45 -18.80
N ALA A 66 -5.28 1.82 -18.24
CA ALA A 66 -5.37 3.00 -17.38
C ALA A 66 -4.60 2.83 -16.07
N LEU A 67 -4.62 1.64 -15.47
CA LEU A 67 -3.82 1.32 -14.29
C LEU A 67 -2.31 1.32 -14.61
N ALA A 68 -1.92 0.78 -15.77
CA ALA A 68 -0.55 0.84 -16.25
C ALA A 68 -0.08 2.28 -16.48
N ALA A 69 -0.92 3.14 -17.09
CA ALA A 69 -0.61 4.55 -17.26
C ALA A 69 -0.47 5.28 -15.92
N TRP A 70 -1.37 5.00 -14.96
CA TRP A 70 -1.26 5.52 -13.60
C TRP A 70 0.05 5.09 -12.92
N ALA A 71 0.50 3.85 -13.12
CA ALA A 71 1.77 3.39 -12.59
C ALA A 71 2.97 4.11 -13.24
N ALA A 72 2.88 4.39 -14.54
CA ALA A 72 3.89 5.14 -15.28
C ALA A 72 3.94 6.63 -14.91
N ASP A 73 2.84 7.23 -14.43
CA ASP A 73 2.82 8.64 -13.98
C ASP A 73 3.77 8.91 -12.79
N PHE A 74 4.21 7.87 -12.08
CA PHE A 74 5.22 7.97 -11.02
C PHE A 74 6.65 8.06 -11.55
N GLU A 75 6.89 7.82 -12.84
CA GLU A 75 8.23 7.92 -13.42
C GLU A 75 8.73 9.37 -13.34
N GLY A 76 9.87 9.55 -12.66
CA GLY A 76 10.46 10.87 -12.43
C GLY A 76 9.67 11.76 -11.45
N TYR A 77 8.66 11.22 -10.77
CA TYR A 77 7.89 11.92 -9.76
C TYR A 77 8.20 11.41 -8.36
N PHE A 78 8.43 12.35 -7.44
CA PHE A 78 8.45 12.09 -6.01
C PHE A 78 7.74 13.26 -5.29
N PRO A 79 6.89 13.02 -4.28
CA PRO A 79 6.18 14.12 -3.62
C PRO A 79 7.16 15.03 -2.87
N ALA A 80 7.04 16.33 -3.12
CA ALA A 80 7.92 17.34 -2.54
C ALA A 80 7.44 17.86 -1.17
N ASP A 81 6.20 17.57 -0.83
CA ASP A 81 5.48 18.01 0.36
C ASP A 81 5.42 16.95 1.47
N LEU A 82 6.21 15.88 1.36
CA LEU A 82 6.32 14.88 2.44
C LEU A 82 6.86 15.53 3.71
N THR A 83 6.17 15.33 4.82
CA THR A 83 6.63 15.75 6.14
C THR A 83 6.85 14.53 7.06
N LEU A 84 7.65 14.73 8.10
CA LEU A 84 7.82 13.72 9.16
C LEU A 84 6.55 13.59 10.04
N GLU A 85 5.71 14.63 10.08
CA GLU A 85 4.47 14.63 10.86
C GLU A 85 3.40 13.69 10.27
N ASP A 86 3.39 13.53 8.94
CA ASP A 86 2.43 12.66 8.25
C ASP A 86 2.66 11.18 8.56
N LYS A 87 3.90 10.80 8.92
CA LYS A 87 4.42 9.42 9.11
C LYS A 87 4.33 8.49 7.91
N TYR A 88 3.34 8.72 7.04
CA TYR A 88 2.92 7.84 5.98
C TYR A 88 2.13 8.61 4.92
N TRP A 89 2.42 8.33 3.66
CA TRP A 89 1.68 8.81 2.51
C TRP A 89 1.32 7.65 1.60
N ASN A 90 0.12 7.63 1.01
CA ASN A 90 -0.30 6.51 0.19
C ASN A 90 -1.22 6.82 -0.97
N TRP A 91 -1.22 5.89 -1.92
CA TRP A 91 -2.19 5.81 -2.99
C TRP A 91 -2.82 4.42 -3.03
N LYS A 92 -4.13 4.35 -2.78
CA LYS A 92 -4.91 3.11 -2.98
C LYS A 92 -4.97 2.76 -4.47
N ILE A 93 -4.99 1.46 -4.78
CA ILE A 93 -5.11 0.97 -6.16
C ILE A 93 -6.31 1.62 -6.90
N PRO A 94 -6.09 2.36 -8.00
CA PRO A 94 -7.18 3.10 -8.66
C PRO A 94 -7.90 2.24 -9.70
N ILE A 95 -8.51 1.14 -9.27
CA ILE A 95 -9.22 0.19 -10.14
C ILE A 95 -10.69 0.03 -9.75
N HIS A 96 -11.46 -0.68 -10.58
CA HIS A 96 -12.81 -1.10 -10.18
C HIS A 96 -12.72 -2.32 -9.27
N MET A 97 -13.35 -2.28 -8.09
CA MET A 97 -13.29 -3.32 -7.05
C MET A 97 -13.53 -4.73 -7.60
N ALA A 98 -14.57 -4.93 -8.43
CA ALA A 98 -14.88 -6.23 -9.04
C ALA A 98 -13.78 -6.83 -9.95
N MET A 99 -12.73 -6.07 -10.29
CA MET A 99 -11.57 -6.62 -11.02
C MET A 99 -10.56 -7.32 -10.12
N VAL A 100 -10.55 -6.98 -8.83
CA VAL A 100 -9.56 -7.47 -7.84
C VAL A 100 -10.22 -8.20 -6.67
N GLU A 101 -11.53 -8.05 -6.49
CA GLU A 101 -12.34 -8.76 -5.51
C GLU A 101 -13.65 -9.30 -6.09
N GLY A 102 -14.22 -10.32 -5.44
CA GLY A 102 -15.47 -10.95 -5.84
C GLY A 102 -15.36 -11.90 -7.04
N LYS A 103 -16.52 -12.32 -7.56
CA LYS A 103 -16.65 -13.44 -8.52
C LYS A 103 -15.95 -13.21 -9.87
N GLN A 104 -15.65 -11.96 -10.21
CA GLN A 104 -15.06 -11.59 -11.50
C GLN A 104 -13.54 -11.40 -11.43
N ALA A 105 -12.97 -11.37 -10.23
CA ALA A 105 -11.56 -11.16 -10.00
C ALA A 105 -10.76 -12.45 -10.17
N THR A 106 -10.43 -12.78 -11.42
CA THR A 106 -9.56 -13.91 -11.75
C THR A 106 -8.15 -13.68 -11.22
N THR A 107 -7.41 -14.76 -10.93
CA THR A 107 -5.99 -14.69 -10.52
C THR A 107 -5.14 -13.88 -11.50
N ASP A 108 -5.35 -14.01 -12.81
CA ASP A 108 -4.59 -13.24 -13.80
C ASP A 108 -4.86 -11.72 -13.73
N LEU A 109 -6.11 -11.31 -13.46
CA LEU A 109 -6.42 -9.89 -13.24
C LEU A 109 -5.76 -9.36 -11.97
N LYS A 110 -5.80 -10.13 -10.88
CA LYS A 110 -5.12 -9.79 -9.63
C LYS A 110 -3.62 -9.64 -9.86
N ARG A 111 -2.98 -10.63 -10.50
CA ARG A 111 -1.57 -10.58 -10.90
C ARG A 111 -1.22 -9.31 -11.68
N GLN A 112 -1.98 -8.97 -12.73
CA GLN A 112 -1.72 -7.77 -13.52
C GLN A 112 -1.87 -6.48 -12.68
N CYS A 113 -2.87 -6.42 -11.80
CA CYS A 113 -3.06 -5.29 -10.90
C CYS A 113 -1.93 -5.17 -9.85
N ALA A 114 -1.47 -6.30 -9.31
CA ALA A 114 -0.34 -6.38 -8.39
C ALA A 114 0.94 -5.89 -9.06
N GLN A 115 1.22 -6.34 -10.28
CA GLN A 115 2.40 -5.92 -11.03
C GLN A 115 2.42 -4.40 -11.19
N HIS A 116 1.31 -3.77 -11.56
CA HIS A 116 1.27 -2.31 -11.72
C HIS A 116 1.47 -1.53 -10.40
N LEU A 117 1.10 -2.09 -9.24
CA LEU A 117 1.44 -1.49 -7.94
C LEU A 117 2.95 -1.58 -7.67
N ILE A 118 3.56 -2.73 -7.96
CA ILE A 118 5.01 -2.97 -7.81
C ILE A 118 5.79 -2.03 -8.75
N ASP A 119 5.39 -1.92 -10.00
CA ASP A 119 6.01 -1.04 -11.00
C ASP A 119 5.97 0.43 -10.55
N ALA A 120 4.82 0.88 -10.03
CA ALA A 120 4.64 2.24 -9.54
C ALA A 120 5.48 2.53 -8.28
N ALA A 121 5.55 1.58 -7.33
CA ALA A 121 6.45 1.70 -6.17
C ALA A 121 7.91 1.77 -6.61
N GLN A 122 8.31 1.00 -7.62
CA GLN A 122 9.65 1.07 -8.18
C GLN A 122 9.93 2.43 -8.83
N HIS A 123 9.00 2.97 -9.62
CA HIS A 123 9.14 4.31 -10.21
C HIS A 123 9.34 5.38 -9.15
N LEU A 124 8.52 5.37 -8.08
CA LEU A 124 8.68 6.26 -6.93
C LEU A 124 10.06 6.14 -6.29
N ARG A 125 10.52 4.91 -6.04
CA ARG A 125 11.82 4.66 -5.42
C ARG A 125 12.97 5.20 -6.27
N LEU A 126 12.91 5.01 -7.59
CA LEU A 126 13.92 5.52 -8.52
C LEU A 126 13.86 7.04 -8.69
N ALA A 127 12.70 7.65 -8.51
CA ALA A 127 12.50 9.09 -8.62
C ALA A 127 12.90 9.86 -7.34
N ARG A 128 13.16 9.16 -6.22
CA ARG A 128 13.54 9.78 -4.94
C ARG A 128 14.80 10.66 -5.10
N PRO A 129 14.72 11.97 -4.84
CA PRO A 129 15.89 12.84 -4.84
C PRO A 129 16.89 12.48 -3.73
N GLU A 130 18.18 12.72 -3.96
CA GLU A 130 19.24 12.44 -2.98
C GLU A 130 19.05 13.20 -1.64
N HIS A 131 18.41 14.36 -1.68
CA HIS A 131 18.11 15.21 -0.53
C HIS A 131 16.70 15.00 0.05
N ALA A 132 15.98 13.97 -0.41
CA ALA A 132 14.67 13.64 0.13
C ALA A 132 14.77 13.16 1.59
N LEU A 133 13.64 13.20 2.31
CA LEU A 133 13.54 12.57 3.62
C LEU A 133 13.90 11.08 3.53
N ASP A 134 14.57 10.58 4.57
CA ASP A 134 14.74 9.14 4.72
C ASP A 134 13.36 8.50 4.89
N CYS A 135 12.99 7.68 3.92
CA CYS A 135 11.67 7.06 3.85
C CYS A 135 11.76 5.68 3.21
N ARG A 136 10.68 4.90 3.35
CA ARG A 136 10.54 3.58 2.73
C ARG A 136 9.38 3.57 1.76
N VAL A 137 9.64 3.18 0.52
CA VAL A 137 8.64 3.05 -0.54
C VAL A 137 8.29 1.57 -0.70
N VAL A 138 7.01 1.26 -0.53
CA VAL A 138 6.51 -0.12 -0.50
C VAL A 138 5.19 -0.20 -1.25
N ALA A 139 4.98 -1.25 -2.06
CA ALA A 139 3.67 -1.67 -2.52
C ALA A 139 3.11 -2.73 -1.55
N ALA A 140 1.95 -2.48 -0.95
CA ALA A 140 1.25 -3.42 -0.10
C ALA A 140 0.08 -4.04 -0.87
N ILE A 141 0.12 -5.36 -1.08
CA ILE A 141 -0.89 -6.16 -1.76
C ILE A 141 -1.64 -7.02 -0.74
N CYS A 142 -2.92 -6.72 -0.54
CA CYS A 142 -3.80 -7.45 0.36
C CYS A 142 -4.49 -8.62 -0.37
N VAL A 143 -4.53 -9.81 0.23
CA VAL A 143 -5.22 -10.98 -0.32
C VAL A 143 -6.04 -11.62 0.80
N PRO A 144 -7.34 -11.94 0.61
CA PRO A 144 -8.11 -11.78 -0.62
C PRO A 144 -8.60 -10.35 -0.90
N GLY A 145 -8.50 -9.44 0.09
CA GLY A 145 -9.01 -8.06 0.06
C GLY A 145 -8.19 -7.06 -0.78
N MET A 146 -7.93 -7.41 -2.05
CA MET A 146 -6.96 -6.70 -2.89
C MET A 146 -7.39 -5.29 -3.28
N PHE A 147 -8.65 -4.92 -3.13
CA PHE A 147 -9.08 -3.54 -3.32
C PHE A 147 -8.49 -2.60 -2.24
N SER A 148 -8.09 -3.12 -1.08
CA SER A 148 -7.41 -2.35 -0.03
C SER A 148 -5.92 -2.09 -0.32
N SER A 149 -5.36 -2.75 -1.33
CA SER A 149 -3.95 -2.63 -1.74
C SER A 149 -3.57 -1.22 -2.13
N GLU A 150 -2.31 -0.89 -1.94
CA GLU A 150 -1.81 0.47 -2.04
C GLU A 150 -0.30 0.55 -2.26
N ILE A 151 0.15 1.74 -2.63
CA ILE A 151 1.56 2.12 -2.56
C ILE A 151 1.71 3.08 -1.40
N CYS A 152 2.79 2.90 -0.67
CA CYS A 152 3.13 3.52 0.59
C CYS A 152 4.45 4.27 0.48
N ILE A 153 4.53 5.44 1.09
CA ILE A 153 5.78 6.11 1.47
C ILE A 153 5.75 6.29 2.97
N TYR A 154 6.58 5.56 3.69
CA TYR A 154 6.73 5.68 5.14
C TYR A 154 7.82 6.71 5.43
N THR A 155 7.47 7.86 6.00
CA THR A 155 8.43 8.87 6.47
C THR A 155 8.87 8.61 7.92
N ASP A 156 8.20 7.69 8.61
CA ASP A 156 8.53 7.23 9.96
C ASP A 156 8.86 5.72 9.94
N LEU A 157 10.10 5.38 10.33
CA LEU A 157 10.59 3.99 10.32
C LEU A 157 9.97 3.11 11.42
N GLU A 158 9.54 3.69 12.54
CA GLU A 158 8.82 2.95 13.57
C GLU A 158 7.42 2.59 13.05
N TYR A 159 6.76 3.53 12.37
CA TYR A 159 5.48 3.30 11.73
C TYR A 159 5.58 2.25 10.61
N HIS A 160 6.66 2.28 9.82
CA HIS A 160 6.99 1.22 8.85
C HIS A 160 7.11 -0.15 9.51
N ARG A 161 7.89 -0.27 10.60
CA ARG A 161 8.05 -1.53 11.35
C ARG A 161 6.76 -2.00 12.00
N GLY A 162 5.83 -1.11 12.31
CA GLY A 162 4.48 -1.50 12.75
C GLY A 162 3.67 -2.21 11.66
N HIS A 163 3.92 -1.91 10.38
CA HIS A 163 3.27 -2.57 9.24
C HIS A 163 4.03 -3.81 8.76
N ILE A 164 5.36 -3.75 8.82
CA ILE A 164 6.28 -4.80 8.37
C ILE A 164 7.21 -5.18 9.53
N PRO A 165 6.68 -5.75 10.62
CA PRO A 165 7.46 -6.05 11.82
C PRO A 165 8.41 -7.20 11.57
N ALA A 166 9.49 -7.31 12.35
CA ALA A 166 10.47 -8.40 12.25
C ALA A 166 9.84 -9.80 12.48
N SER A 167 10.61 -10.85 12.16
CA SER A 167 10.14 -12.24 12.13
C SER A 167 9.64 -12.80 13.46
N ASP A 168 9.90 -12.11 14.58
CA ASP A 168 9.51 -12.48 15.95
C ASP A 168 8.19 -11.81 16.42
N SER A 169 7.44 -11.18 15.51
CA SER A 169 6.16 -10.54 15.81
C SER A 169 5.00 -11.53 16.03
N GLU A 170 3.85 -11.03 16.48
CA GLU A 170 2.59 -11.78 16.55
C GLU A 170 2.05 -12.23 15.18
N TYR A 171 2.55 -11.65 14.08
CA TYR A 171 2.16 -12.03 12.72
C TYR A 171 3.03 -13.16 12.18
N VAL A 172 2.40 -14.06 11.44
CA VAL A 172 3.07 -15.25 10.91
C VAL A 172 3.62 -14.95 9.53
N GLU A 173 4.93 -15.06 9.35
CA GLU A 173 5.54 -15.04 8.01
C GLU A 173 4.98 -16.21 7.18
N THR A 174 4.59 -15.93 5.94
CA THR A 174 3.89 -16.93 5.12
C THR A 174 4.80 -18.10 4.73
N GLY A 175 6.13 -17.90 4.74
CA GLY A 175 7.12 -18.86 4.23
C GLY A 175 7.02 -19.10 2.72
N LYS A 176 6.26 -18.26 2.01
CA LYS A 176 5.96 -18.37 0.57
C LYS A 176 6.47 -17.11 -0.15
N SER A 177 6.42 -17.14 -1.48
CA SER A 177 6.63 -15.97 -2.34
C SER A 177 5.43 -15.81 -3.26
N LEU A 178 4.70 -14.71 -3.10
CA LEU A 178 3.62 -14.33 -4.00
C LEU A 178 4.18 -13.99 -5.37
N ALA A 179 5.38 -13.40 -5.45
CA ALA A 179 6.04 -13.15 -6.72
C ALA A 179 6.28 -14.45 -7.51
N GLN A 180 6.73 -15.51 -6.86
CA GLN A 180 6.86 -16.83 -7.51
C GLN A 180 5.50 -17.43 -7.85
N GLU A 181 4.54 -17.40 -6.92
CA GLU A 181 3.22 -18.00 -7.11
C GLU A 181 2.46 -17.36 -8.28
N TRP A 182 2.50 -16.03 -8.37
CA TRP A 182 1.77 -15.27 -9.37
C TRP A 182 2.62 -14.93 -10.60
N GLY A 183 3.91 -15.26 -10.62
CA GLY A 183 4.82 -14.88 -11.70
C GLY A 183 4.97 -13.35 -11.83
N LEU A 184 5.06 -12.65 -10.69
CA LEU A 184 5.34 -11.22 -10.65
C LEU A 184 6.84 -10.98 -10.87
N VAL A 185 7.16 -9.88 -11.53
CA VAL A 185 8.53 -9.44 -11.72
C VAL A 185 8.90 -8.53 -10.57
N LEU A 186 9.97 -8.88 -9.86
CA LEU A 186 10.57 -8.04 -8.83
C LEU A 186 11.72 -7.22 -9.44
N PRO A 187 11.57 -5.89 -9.54
CA PRO A 187 12.66 -5.01 -9.96
C PRO A 187 13.87 -5.10 -9.03
N LYS A 188 15.06 -4.81 -9.58
CA LYS A 188 16.31 -4.84 -8.81
C LYS A 188 16.24 -3.92 -7.59
N GLY A 189 16.51 -4.46 -6.41
CA GLY A 189 16.50 -3.72 -5.15
C GLY A 189 15.12 -3.58 -4.51
N MET A 190 14.11 -4.32 -4.98
CA MET A 190 12.86 -4.54 -4.24
C MET A 190 12.93 -5.90 -3.54
N GLY A 191 12.70 -5.89 -2.22
CA GLY A 191 12.42 -7.09 -1.45
C GLY A 191 10.95 -7.48 -1.52
N GLU A 192 10.65 -8.68 -1.02
CA GLU A 192 9.30 -9.21 -0.84
C GLU A 192 9.16 -9.71 0.60
N ARG A 193 8.01 -9.43 1.22
CA ARG A 193 7.65 -9.99 2.52
C ARG A 193 6.16 -10.26 2.64
N GLY A 194 5.79 -11.49 2.97
CA GLY A 194 4.40 -11.91 3.17
C GLY A 194 4.10 -12.16 4.63
N LEU A 195 3.05 -11.50 5.14
CA LEU A 195 2.56 -11.66 6.51
C LEU A 195 1.11 -12.16 6.49
N ARG A 196 0.79 -13.12 7.37
CA ARG A 196 -0.57 -13.62 7.58
C ARG A 196 -1.17 -13.04 8.86
N TYR A 197 -2.43 -12.66 8.77
CA TYR A 197 -3.24 -12.05 9.82
C TYR A 197 -4.54 -12.85 10.00
N GLU A 198 -4.94 -13.06 11.25
CA GLU A 198 -6.31 -13.43 11.60
C GLU A 198 -7.08 -12.15 11.92
N VAL A 199 -8.18 -11.91 11.18
CA VAL A 199 -8.97 -10.69 11.29
C VAL A 199 -10.38 -11.07 11.73
N GLU A 200 -10.86 -10.45 12.80
CA GLU A 200 -12.26 -10.57 13.23
C GLU A 200 -13.15 -9.70 12.33
N GLY A 201 -14.11 -10.34 11.67
CA GLY A 201 -15.14 -9.72 10.88
C GLY A 201 -16.17 -8.98 11.72
N TRP A 202 -16.94 -8.12 11.06
CA TRP A 202 -18.05 -7.37 11.69
C TRP A 202 -19.19 -8.29 12.17
N ASP A 203 -19.24 -9.52 11.68
CA ASP A 203 -20.14 -10.59 12.06
C ASP A 203 -19.58 -11.47 13.20
N GLY A 204 -18.41 -11.12 13.74
CA GLY A 204 -17.70 -11.88 14.77
C GLY A 204 -17.01 -13.14 14.24
N GLN A 205 -16.99 -13.37 12.91
CA GLN A 205 -16.25 -14.48 12.32
C GLN A 205 -14.81 -14.08 12.04
N THR A 206 -13.86 -14.93 12.42
CA THR A 206 -12.46 -14.73 12.04
C THR A 206 -12.23 -15.20 10.61
N TYR A 207 -11.49 -14.42 9.83
CA TYR A 207 -10.98 -14.81 8.51
C TYR A 207 -9.48 -14.53 8.40
N GLU A 208 -8.82 -15.26 7.53
CA GLU A 208 -7.41 -15.04 7.23
C GLU A 208 -7.24 -13.99 6.13
N GLU A 209 -6.33 -13.05 6.36
CA GLU A 209 -5.82 -12.11 5.36
C GLU A 209 -4.31 -12.28 5.25
N GLU A 210 -3.78 -12.23 4.04
CA GLU A 210 -2.35 -12.10 3.79
C GLU A 210 -2.07 -10.69 3.27
N ARG A 211 -0.99 -10.07 3.76
CA ARG A 211 -0.45 -8.83 3.20
C ARG A 211 0.95 -9.07 2.70
N TRP A 212 1.15 -8.72 1.44
CA TRP A 212 2.39 -8.91 0.71
C TRP A 212 2.99 -7.56 0.39
N TYR A 213 4.17 -7.30 0.94
CA TYR A 213 4.90 -6.06 0.80
C TYR A 213 6.03 -6.23 -0.20
N PHE A 214 6.14 -5.27 -1.12
CA PHE A 214 7.19 -5.23 -2.15
C PHE A 214 7.90 -3.88 -2.15
N GLY A 215 9.22 -3.86 -2.03
CA GLY A 215 9.99 -2.62 -2.00
C GLY A 215 11.08 -2.64 -0.93
N GLU A 216 11.22 -1.54 -0.21
CA GLU A 216 12.16 -1.42 0.92
C GLU A 216 11.49 -1.98 2.19
N VAL A 217 11.56 -3.31 2.36
CA VAL A 217 10.83 -4.09 3.39
C VAL A 217 11.71 -4.55 4.56
N ASP A 218 12.89 -3.94 4.69
CA ASP A 218 13.92 -4.21 5.69
C ASP A 218 13.78 -3.41 7.00
#